data_AF-A0A840XYS5-F1
#
_entry.id   AF-A0A840XYS5-F1
#
_cell.length_a   1.000
_cell.length_b   1.000
_cell.length_c   1.000
_cell.angle_alpha   90.00
_cell.angle_beta   90.00
_cell.angle_gamma   90.00
#
_symmetry.space_group_name_H-M   'P 1'
#
loop_
_entity.id
_entity.type
_entity.pdbx_description
1 polymer ?
#
loop_
_entity_poly.entity_id
_entity_poly.type
_entity_poly.pdbx_seq_one_letter_code
_entity_poly.pdbx_strand_id
1 'polypeptide(L)'
;MQPTERHGRRIWNFRVSREAAERQSRIDLADGDEILLHIKVLTQSERVVINSRAEKGWGKEIGLKVPAALMERHLDIELRQEKDHFLISLPTGDAAPYDRHFDRLLKAQLRLSKGIVHISPEGELDAGALHARITRADIMHVAGEILYPDLRWADPDALCGAQLLLLIDGRLSGSIPLPRPAADRLTPSAEFVIDLDAGAFVSDGMMAEIVLLMGDTRRVLAHSHLRSGFSGAMERCTESIVTGFVCNPDLPRRPVLVDIFLNDAFQATIPANLERPDLAALEAFAGQAGFQFRFPRPVHLPLSMDVKISARIHNTDLELVNSPWWICRAVSMADPLRAGEAAASSAMQENWA
;
A
#
# COMPACT_ATOMS: atom_id res chain seq x y z
N MET A 1 27.55 12.72 -9.73
CA MET A 1 27.62 11.40 -10.38
C MET A 1 27.54 11.66 -11.89
N GLN A 2 28.25 10.83 -12.67
CA GLN A 2 28.72 11.16 -14.02
C GLN A 2 27.64 10.83 -15.07
N PRO A 3 27.52 11.63 -16.14
CA PRO A 3 26.59 11.38 -17.23
C PRO A 3 26.76 9.97 -17.78
N THR A 4 25.69 9.34 -18.24
CA THR A 4 25.76 8.09 -19.02
C THR A 4 26.47 8.36 -20.35
N GLU A 5 27.79 8.19 -20.35
CA GLU A 5 28.65 8.34 -21.52
C GLU A 5 28.40 7.18 -22.50
N ARG A 6 27.32 7.27 -23.29
CA ARG A 6 27.34 6.61 -24.59
C ARG A 6 28.22 7.47 -25.51
N HIS A 7 29.50 7.11 -25.59
CA HIS A 7 30.50 7.75 -26.47
C HIS A 7 30.93 9.17 -26.04
N GLY A 8 30.96 9.49 -24.74
CA GLY A 8 31.42 10.79 -24.23
C GLY A 8 30.46 11.97 -24.49
N ARG A 9 29.20 11.70 -24.85
CA ARG A 9 28.17 12.73 -25.08
C ARG A 9 27.08 12.64 -24.01
N ARG A 10 26.78 13.79 -23.39
CA ARG A 10 25.66 13.94 -22.43
C ARG A 10 24.34 14.11 -23.16
N ILE A 11 23.28 13.51 -22.64
CA ILE A 11 21.92 13.68 -23.15
C ILE A 11 21.01 13.96 -21.94
N TRP A 12 20.23 15.03 -22.00
CA TRP A 12 19.14 15.30 -21.05
C TRP A 12 17.83 15.23 -21.80
N ASN A 13 16.82 14.60 -21.22
CA ASN A 13 15.47 14.56 -21.76
C ASN A 13 14.53 15.22 -20.77
N PHE A 14 13.63 16.06 -21.27
CA PHE A 14 12.63 16.76 -20.49
C PHE A 14 11.25 16.41 -21.04
N ARG A 15 10.30 16.07 -20.18
CA ARG A 15 8.89 15.93 -20.56
C ARG A 15 8.10 17.06 -19.94
N VAL A 16 7.35 17.82 -20.72
CA VAL A 16 6.51 18.91 -20.21
C VAL A 16 5.06 18.55 -20.45
N SER A 17 4.27 18.33 -19.39
CA SER A 17 2.84 18.07 -19.53
C SER A 17 2.11 19.31 -20.07
N ARG A 18 0.97 19.09 -20.72
CA ARG A 18 0.13 20.20 -21.20
C ARG A 18 -0.26 21.15 -20.08
N GLU A 19 -0.70 20.59 -18.94
CA GLU A 19 -1.10 21.37 -17.77
C GLU A 19 0.07 22.20 -17.22
N ALA A 20 1.28 21.63 -17.16
CA ALA A 20 2.48 22.36 -16.77
C ALA A 20 2.77 23.51 -17.75
N ALA A 21 2.72 23.24 -19.05
CA ALA A 21 2.94 24.26 -20.08
C ALA A 21 1.91 25.40 -20.02
N GLU A 22 0.63 25.10 -19.77
CA GLU A 22 -0.44 26.09 -19.59
C GLU A 22 -0.23 26.95 -18.33
N ARG A 23 0.39 26.40 -17.28
CA ARG A 23 0.80 27.12 -16.07
C ARG A 23 2.11 27.92 -16.23
N GLN A 24 2.58 28.08 -17.47
CA GLN A 24 3.85 28.74 -17.82
C GLN A 24 5.10 28.06 -17.25
N SER A 25 5.08 26.73 -17.11
CA SER A 25 6.29 25.98 -16.73
C SER A 25 7.46 26.25 -17.67
N ARG A 26 8.65 26.27 -17.08
CA ARG A 26 9.92 26.50 -17.76
C ARG A 26 10.98 25.53 -17.23
N ILE A 27 11.96 25.23 -18.07
CA ILE A 27 13.17 24.49 -17.69
C ILE A 27 14.31 25.50 -17.69
N ASP A 28 14.92 25.71 -16.54
CA ASP A 28 16.07 26.60 -16.39
C ASP A 28 17.31 25.78 -16.00
N LEU A 29 18.44 26.07 -16.64
CA LEU A 29 19.78 25.71 -16.17
C LEU A 29 20.44 27.02 -15.76
N ALA A 30 20.84 27.13 -14.49
CA ALA A 30 21.34 28.38 -13.91
C ALA A 30 22.72 28.21 -13.27
N ASP A 31 23.49 29.29 -13.28
CA ASP A 31 24.79 29.40 -12.63
C ASP A 31 24.87 30.76 -11.93
N GLY A 32 24.77 30.73 -10.59
CA GLY A 32 24.49 31.94 -9.80
C GLY A 32 23.12 32.55 -10.14
N ASP A 33 23.12 33.84 -10.45
CA ASP A 33 21.91 34.60 -10.82
C ASP A 33 21.61 34.60 -12.32
N GLU A 34 22.48 33.98 -13.12
CA GLU A 34 22.36 33.86 -14.56
C GLU A 34 21.63 32.56 -14.95
N ILE A 35 20.82 32.65 -16.02
CA ILE A 35 20.14 31.50 -16.62
C ILE A 35 20.92 31.13 -17.88
N LEU A 36 21.72 30.07 -17.79
CA LEU A 36 22.53 29.55 -18.89
C LEU A 36 21.70 28.92 -20.01
N LEU A 37 20.56 28.31 -19.67
CA LEU A 37 19.59 27.79 -20.63
C LEU A 37 18.19 27.96 -20.05
N HIS A 38 17.29 28.55 -20.83
CA HIS A 38 15.88 28.71 -20.52
C HIS A 38 15.07 28.07 -21.63
N ILE A 39 14.22 27.10 -21.31
CA ILE A 39 13.28 26.49 -22.25
C ILE A 39 11.87 26.73 -21.74
N LYS A 40 11.05 27.41 -22.53
CA LYS A 40 9.66 27.69 -22.23
C LYS A 40 8.74 27.09 -23.27
N VAL A 41 7.77 26.30 -22.81
CA VAL A 41 6.75 25.71 -23.67
C VAL A 41 5.54 26.65 -23.70
N LEU A 42 5.17 27.12 -24.89
CA LEU A 42 4.07 28.06 -25.07
C LEU A 42 2.95 27.41 -25.88
N THR A 43 1.97 26.81 -25.19
CA THR A 43 0.85 26.10 -25.81
C THR A 43 -0.02 26.99 -26.69
N GLN A 44 -0.32 28.21 -26.24
CA GLN A 44 -1.14 29.17 -27.00
C GLN A 44 -0.51 29.60 -28.34
N SER A 45 0.81 29.61 -28.42
CA SER A 45 1.55 30.00 -29.63
C SER A 45 2.25 28.83 -30.31
N GLU A 46 1.93 27.60 -29.92
CA GLU A 46 2.42 26.36 -30.54
C GLU A 46 3.93 26.37 -30.77
N ARG A 47 4.70 26.78 -29.75
CA ARG A 47 6.16 26.90 -29.87
C ARG A 47 6.88 26.63 -28.56
N VAL A 48 8.11 26.19 -28.68
CA VAL A 48 9.11 26.15 -27.62
C VAL A 48 10.06 27.32 -27.83
N VAL A 49 10.27 28.12 -26.79
CA VAL A 49 11.22 29.24 -26.79
C VAL A 49 12.43 28.82 -25.99
N ILE A 50 13.60 28.95 -26.60
CA ILE A 50 14.89 28.67 -26.00
C ILE A 50 15.65 30.00 -25.87
N ASN A 51 16.20 30.28 -24.69
CA ASN A 51 16.96 31.50 -24.45
C ASN A 51 18.05 31.32 -23.37
N SER A 52 18.76 32.40 -23.05
CA SER A 52 19.57 32.58 -21.83
C SER A 52 19.30 33.95 -21.23
N ARG A 53 19.67 34.14 -19.96
CA ARG A 53 19.63 35.43 -19.27
C ARG A 53 20.96 35.67 -18.56
N ALA A 54 21.65 36.73 -18.94
CA ALA A 54 22.81 37.25 -18.22
C ALA A 54 22.39 38.44 -17.35
N GLU A 55 23.33 39.03 -16.60
CA GLU A 55 23.06 40.24 -15.77
C GLU A 55 22.37 41.38 -16.53
N LYS A 56 22.70 41.54 -17.82
CA LYS A 56 22.16 42.61 -18.69
C LYS A 56 20.78 42.31 -19.30
N GLY A 57 20.17 41.17 -18.95
CA GLY A 57 18.85 40.76 -19.41
C GLY A 57 18.84 39.53 -20.30
N TRP A 58 17.73 39.33 -21.00
CA TRP A 58 17.50 38.18 -21.87
C TRP A 58 18.29 38.26 -23.17
N GLY A 59 18.82 37.11 -23.61
CA GLY A 59 19.47 36.97 -24.90
C GLY A 59 18.49 36.87 -26.07
N LYS A 60 19.03 36.55 -27.25
CA LYS A 60 18.25 36.33 -28.47
C LYS A 60 17.43 35.03 -28.36
N GLU A 61 16.13 35.10 -28.60
CA GLU A 61 15.28 33.91 -28.58
C GLU A 61 15.53 32.99 -29.78
N ILE A 62 15.44 31.68 -29.54
CA ILE A 62 15.32 30.65 -30.58
C ILE A 62 13.94 30.01 -30.41
N GLY A 63 13.13 30.00 -31.47
CA GLY A 63 11.80 29.42 -31.47
C GLY A 63 11.74 28.14 -32.28
N LEU A 64 11.23 27.07 -31.68
CA LEU A 64 10.89 25.82 -32.37
C LEU A 64 9.37 25.69 -32.43
N LYS A 65 8.82 25.34 -33.59
CA LYS A 65 7.36 25.13 -33.73
C LYS A 65 6.97 23.78 -33.17
N VAL A 66 5.79 23.70 -32.56
CA VAL A 66 5.24 22.46 -32.01
C VAL A 66 3.77 22.36 -32.39
N PRO A 67 3.38 21.42 -33.25
CA PRO A 67 1.98 21.15 -33.55
C PRO A 67 1.17 20.93 -32.27
N ALA A 68 -0.02 21.54 -32.16
CA ALA A 68 -0.90 21.36 -31.01
C ALA A 68 -1.17 19.89 -30.66
N ALA A 69 -1.25 19.02 -31.66
CA ALA A 69 -1.43 17.57 -31.49
C ALA A 69 -0.34 16.92 -30.61
N LEU A 70 0.92 17.38 -30.73
CA LEU A 70 2.02 16.90 -29.89
C LEU A 70 2.01 17.52 -28.49
N MET A 71 1.22 18.57 -28.28
CA MET A 71 1.02 19.20 -26.98
C MET A 71 -0.25 18.72 -26.27
N GLU A 72 -1.04 17.83 -26.87
CA GLU A 72 -2.33 17.38 -26.29
C GLU A 72 -2.17 16.64 -24.97
N ARG A 73 -1.01 16.01 -24.72
CA ARG A 73 -0.72 15.29 -23.47
C ARG A 73 0.58 15.76 -22.81
N HIS A 74 1.70 15.63 -23.52
CA HIS A 74 3.02 16.05 -23.07
C HIS A 74 3.94 16.28 -24.26
N LEU A 75 4.92 17.16 -24.09
CA LEU A 75 5.98 17.43 -25.05
C LEU A 75 7.32 16.93 -24.52
N ASP A 76 7.97 16.04 -25.25
CA ASP A 76 9.33 15.58 -24.95
C ASP A 76 10.34 16.52 -25.62
N ILE A 77 11.39 16.91 -24.91
CA ILE A 77 12.45 17.81 -25.36
C ILE A 77 13.78 17.15 -25.03
N GLU A 78 14.57 16.81 -26.04
CA GLU A 78 15.92 16.26 -25.87
C GLU A 78 16.93 17.42 -25.96
N LEU A 79 17.91 17.42 -25.06
CA LEU A 79 19.09 18.28 -25.07
C LEU A 79 20.29 17.35 -25.18
N ARG A 80 20.91 17.28 -26.36
CA ARG A 80 22.04 16.40 -26.64
C ARG A 80 23.32 17.19 -26.78
N GLN A 81 24.38 16.78 -26.10
CA GLN A 81 25.71 17.34 -26.27
C GLN A 81 26.30 16.94 -27.62
N GLU A 82 26.68 17.94 -28.39
CA GLU A 82 27.53 17.83 -29.56
C GLU A 82 28.92 18.41 -29.25
N LYS A 83 29.81 18.49 -30.25
CA LYS A 83 31.22 18.85 -30.05
C LYS A 83 31.42 20.24 -29.43
N ASP A 84 30.61 21.21 -29.84
CA ASP A 84 30.75 22.64 -29.53
C ASP A 84 29.41 23.33 -29.21
N HIS A 85 28.32 22.57 -29.11
CA HIS A 85 26.99 23.06 -28.79
C HIS A 85 26.14 21.95 -28.19
N PHE A 86 24.98 22.31 -27.66
CA PHE A 86 23.90 21.36 -27.39
C PHE A 86 22.87 21.42 -28.51
N LEU A 87 22.42 20.27 -29.00
CA LEU A 87 21.29 20.17 -29.90
C LEU A 87 20.01 20.00 -29.06
N ILE A 88 19.07 20.92 -29.20
CA ILE A 88 17.74 20.81 -28.58
C ILE A 88 16.77 20.29 -29.62
N SER A 89 16.29 19.06 -29.46
CA SER A 89 15.41 18.36 -30.40
C SER A 89 14.01 18.15 -29.82
N LEU A 90 13.02 18.26 -30.70
CA LEU A 90 11.62 17.96 -30.43
C LEU A 90 11.19 16.69 -31.16
N PRO A 91 10.05 16.06 -30.77
CA PRO A 91 9.57 14.83 -31.39
C PRO A 91 9.07 15.07 -32.83
N THR A 92 8.87 16.33 -33.22
CA THR A 92 8.57 16.74 -34.60
C THR A 92 9.74 16.50 -35.56
N GLY A 93 10.95 16.30 -35.03
CA GLY A 93 12.20 16.35 -35.80
C GLY A 93 12.78 17.77 -35.91
N ASP A 94 12.08 18.79 -35.42
CA ASP A 94 12.67 20.13 -35.30
C ASP A 94 13.78 20.12 -34.26
N ALA A 95 14.90 20.75 -34.58
CA ALA A 95 16.00 20.90 -33.66
C ALA A 95 16.68 22.26 -33.79
N ALA A 96 17.19 22.77 -32.68
CA ALA A 96 17.97 23.99 -32.64
C ALA A 96 19.33 23.75 -31.99
N PRO A 97 20.45 24.18 -32.61
CA PRO A 97 21.72 24.24 -31.92
C PRO A 97 21.69 25.35 -30.87
N TYR A 98 22.31 25.09 -29.73
CA TYR A 98 22.47 25.99 -28.60
C TYR A 98 23.94 25.96 -28.15
N ASP A 99 24.70 26.93 -28.66
CA ASP A 99 26.13 27.10 -28.42
C ASP A 99 26.43 28.03 -27.23
N ARG A 100 25.42 28.77 -26.76
CA ARG A 100 25.61 29.76 -25.70
C ARG A 100 25.97 29.08 -24.39
N HIS A 101 26.98 29.63 -23.74
CA HIS A 101 27.44 29.16 -22.44
C HIS A 101 27.83 27.67 -22.45
N PHE A 102 28.18 27.07 -23.60
CA PHE A 102 28.46 25.64 -23.74
C PHE A 102 29.42 25.13 -22.67
N ASP A 103 30.58 25.78 -22.50
CA ASP A 103 31.58 25.41 -21.49
C ASP A 103 31.06 25.50 -20.04
N ARG A 104 30.15 26.45 -19.78
CA ARG A 104 29.53 26.62 -18.47
C ARG A 104 28.42 25.60 -18.26
N LEU A 105 27.62 25.29 -19.28
CA LEU A 105 26.59 24.24 -19.25
C LEU A 105 27.20 22.85 -19.05
N LEU A 106 28.39 22.58 -19.61
CA LEU A 106 29.14 21.35 -19.33
C LEU A 106 29.54 21.22 -17.85
N LYS A 107 29.69 22.35 -17.16
CA LYS A 107 30.09 22.42 -15.74
C LYS A 107 28.91 22.70 -14.80
N ALA A 108 27.76 23.11 -15.34
CA ALA A 108 26.62 23.55 -14.57
C ALA A 108 25.95 22.39 -13.85
N GLN A 109 25.55 22.62 -12.61
CA GLN A 109 24.63 21.75 -11.90
C GLN A 109 23.20 22.14 -12.26
N LEU A 110 22.36 21.16 -12.61
CA LEU A 110 20.96 21.39 -12.93
C LEU A 110 20.24 22.05 -11.72
N ARG A 111 19.69 23.26 -11.91
CA ARG A 111 18.91 23.97 -10.88
C ARG A 111 17.53 24.32 -11.40
N LEU A 112 16.52 23.57 -10.95
CA LEU A 112 15.13 23.67 -11.41
C LEU A 112 14.39 24.80 -10.67
N SER A 113 13.63 25.64 -11.40
CA SER A 113 12.79 26.69 -10.79
C SER A 113 11.33 26.57 -11.25
N LYS A 114 10.42 26.35 -10.27
CA LYS A 114 8.93 26.35 -10.32
C LYS A 114 8.23 25.75 -11.56
N GLY A 115 7.45 24.69 -11.31
CA GLY A 115 6.59 24.03 -12.31
C GLY A 115 7.31 22.87 -12.99
N ILE A 116 7.68 21.86 -12.22
CA ILE A 116 8.70 20.85 -12.57
C ILE A 116 8.01 19.53 -12.97
N VAL A 117 8.40 18.98 -14.11
CA VAL A 117 8.42 17.52 -14.34
C VAL A 117 9.84 17.07 -14.05
N HIS A 118 9.97 16.11 -13.15
CA HIS A 118 11.24 15.59 -12.69
C HIS A 118 11.78 14.56 -13.69
N ILE A 119 12.95 14.83 -14.29
CA ILE A 119 13.81 13.79 -14.83
C ILE A 119 15.22 14.11 -14.34
N SER A 120 15.76 13.24 -13.49
CA SER A 120 17.16 13.32 -13.05
C SER A 120 18.08 13.25 -14.29
N PRO A 121 19.23 13.96 -14.30
CA PRO A 121 20.24 13.83 -15.35
C PRO A 121 20.73 12.39 -15.61
N GLU A 122 20.39 11.45 -14.71
CA GLU A 122 20.83 10.06 -14.72
C GLU A 122 19.73 9.08 -15.12
N GLY A 123 18.51 9.56 -15.43
CA GLY A 123 17.34 8.67 -15.54
C GLY A 123 16.96 8.05 -14.19
N GLU A 124 17.50 8.54 -13.07
CA GLU A 124 16.98 8.18 -11.76
C GLU A 124 15.53 8.66 -11.66
N LEU A 125 14.63 7.72 -11.37
CA LEU A 125 13.32 8.06 -10.88
C LEU A 125 13.51 8.98 -9.68
N ASP A 126 12.99 10.20 -9.77
CA ASP A 126 12.77 10.97 -8.56
C ASP A 126 11.85 10.12 -7.69
N ALA A 127 12.40 9.66 -6.55
CA ALA A 127 11.64 8.97 -5.54
C ALA A 127 10.36 9.73 -5.22
N GLY A 128 10.37 11.07 -5.35
CA GLY A 128 9.28 12.05 -5.26
C GLY A 128 8.12 11.86 -6.24
N ALA A 129 8.37 11.29 -7.42
CA ALA A 129 7.37 11.06 -8.46
C ALA A 129 6.62 9.73 -8.29
N LEU A 130 7.16 8.78 -7.52
CA LEU A 130 6.44 7.53 -7.23
C LEU A 130 5.23 7.81 -6.35
N HIS A 131 4.10 7.21 -6.72
CA HIS A 131 2.89 7.24 -5.92
C HIS A 131 2.39 5.81 -5.74
N ALA A 132 1.95 5.47 -4.54
CA ALA A 132 1.21 4.24 -4.32
C ALA A 132 -0.26 4.58 -4.07
N ARG A 133 -1.14 3.66 -4.42
CA ARG A 133 -2.53 3.66 -4.03
C ARG A 133 -2.81 2.33 -3.37
N ILE A 134 -3.17 2.36 -2.09
CA ILE A 134 -3.67 1.19 -1.38
C ILE A 134 -5.09 0.94 -1.87
N THR A 135 -5.33 -0.22 -2.48
CA THR A 135 -6.67 -0.64 -2.91
C THR A 135 -7.35 -1.49 -1.86
N ARG A 136 -6.55 -2.17 -1.01
CA ARG A 136 -7.03 -3.01 0.08
C ARG A 136 -6.03 -3.04 1.22
N ALA A 137 -6.53 -3.02 2.44
CA ALA A 137 -5.72 -3.17 3.64
C ALA A 137 -6.52 -3.91 4.72
N ASP A 138 -6.14 -5.14 5.02
CA ASP A 138 -6.67 -5.92 6.13
C ASP A 138 -5.54 -6.45 7.03
N ILE A 139 -5.90 -7.14 8.10
CA ILE A 139 -4.93 -7.69 9.07
C ILE A 139 -4.08 -8.86 8.52
N MET A 140 -4.33 -9.36 7.30
CA MET A 140 -3.54 -10.43 6.68
C MET A 140 -2.64 -9.92 5.57
N HIS A 141 -3.06 -8.90 4.83
CA HIS A 141 -2.31 -8.32 3.72
C HIS A 141 -2.69 -6.86 3.45
N VAL A 142 -1.75 -6.14 2.83
CA VAL A 142 -2.00 -4.86 2.19
C VAL A 142 -1.70 -4.97 0.70
N ALA A 143 -2.67 -4.61 -0.12
CA ALA A 143 -2.56 -4.65 -1.57
C ALA A 143 -2.83 -3.30 -2.19
N GLY A 144 -2.25 -3.08 -3.36
CA GLY A 144 -2.39 -1.82 -4.04
C GLY A 144 -1.70 -1.78 -5.39
N GLU A 145 -1.54 -0.57 -5.87
CA GLU A 145 -0.90 -0.28 -7.14
C GLU A 145 0.15 0.81 -6.93
N ILE A 146 1.33 0.61 -7.52
CA ILE A 146 2.34 1.65 -7.66
C ILE A 146 2.18 2.27 -9.03
N LEU A 147 2.04 3.58 -9.05
CA LEU A 147 2.04 4.39 -10.24
C LEU A 147 3.44 4.89 -10.49
N TYR A 148 3.90 4.67 -11.71
CA TYR A 148 5.19 5.12 -12.18
C TYR A 148 5.01 6.18 -13.26
N PRO A 149 4.72 7.44 -12.89
CA PRO A 149 4.34 8.46 -13.86
C PRO A 149 5.40 8.69 -14.95
N ASP A 150 6.69 8.42 -14.67
CA ASP A 150 7.80 8.75 -15.55
C ASP A 150 8.72 7.58 -15.95
N LEU A 151 8.34 6.31 -15.71
CA LEU A 151 9.25 5.16 -15.91
C LEU A 151 9.69 4.88 -17.35
N ARG A 152 9.10 5.54 -18.35
CA ARG A 152 9.55 5.38 -19.75
C ARG A 152 10.99 5.85 -19.98
N TRP A 153 11.59 6.51 -18.98
CA TRP A 153 12.90 7.14 -19.06
C TRP A 153 13.85 6.72 -17.93
N ALA A 154 13.40 5.86 -17.02
CA ALA A 154 14.23 5.38 -15.94
C ALA A 154 14.93 4.09 -16.33
N ASP A 155 16.23 4.02 -16.06
CA ASP A 155 16.97 2.76 -16.15
C ASP A 155 16.30 1.77 -15.18
N PRO A 156 15.78 0.62 -15.65
CA PRO A 156 15.21 -0.40 -14.77
C PRO A 156 16.19 -0.83 -13.67
N ASP A 157 17.49 -0.68 -13.91
CA ASP A 157 18.54 -0.97 -12.94
C ASP A 157 18.68 0.11 -11.85
N ALA A 158 18.18 1.34 -12.07
CA ALA A 158 18.16 2.40 -11.04
C ALA A 158 17.21 2.08 -9.87
N LEU A 159 16.25 1.17 -10.07
CA LEU A 159 15.38 0.64 -9.01
C LEU A 159 15.90 -0.69 -8.43
N CYS A 160 17.08 -1.13 -8.85
CA CYS A 160 17.67 -2.37 -8.34
C CYS A 160 17.93 -2.24 -6.83
N GLY A 161 17.34 -3.14 -6.04
CA GLY A 161 17.43 -3.11 -4.58
C GLY A 161 16.39 -2.23 -3.87
N ALA A 162 15.52 -1.52 -4.61
CA ALA A 162 14.39 -0.82 -4.02
C ALA A 162 13.41 -1.81 -3.39
N GLN A 163 12.90 -1.46 -2.21
CA GLN A 163 11.93 -2.28 -1.47
C GLN A 163 10.70 -1.45 -1.10
N LEU A 164 9.54 -2.11 -1.09
CA LEU A 164 8.39 -1.63 -0.35
C LEU A 164 8.38 -2.26 1.03
N LEU A 165 8.27 -1.42 2.03
CA LEU A 165 8.04 -1.80 3.42
C LEU A 165 6.59 -1.50 3.77
N LEU A 166 5.94 -2.44 4.45
CA LEU A 166 4.67 -2.22 5.10
C LEU A 166 4.93 -1.91 6.57
N LEU A 167 4.47 -0.75 7.02
CA LEU A 167 4.49 -0.39 8.43
C LEU A 167 3.08 -0.35 8.97
N ILE A 168 2.85 -0.96 10.14
CA ILE A 168 1.60 -0.83 10.89
C ILE A 168 1.89 -0.01 12.16
N ASP A 169 1.24 1.13 12.30
CA ASP A 169 1.49 2.13 13.35
C ASP A 169 3.00 2.43 13.54
N GLY A 170 3.72 2.56 12.42
CA GLY A 170 5.14 2.84 12.37
C GLY A 170 6.08 1.64 12.60
N ARG A 171 5.56 0.43 12.83
CA ARG A 171 6.35 -0.80 13.03
C ARG A 171 6.42 -1.61 11.74
N LEU A 172 7.61 -2.12 11.39
CA LEU A 172 7.75 -3.01 10.23
C LEU A 172 6.90 -4.27 10.42
N SER A 173 6.07 -4.57 9.44
CA SER A 173 5.14 -5.72 9.46
C SER A 173 5.12 -6.51 8.16
N GLY A 174 5.97 -6.16 7.19
CA GLY A 174 6.14 -6.90 5.95
C GLY A 174 7.02 -6.13 4.97
N SER A 175 7.57 -6.82 3.99
CA SER A 175 8.32 -6.17 2.91
C SER A 175 8.33 -7.01 1.63
N ILE A 176 8.44 -6.33 0.49
CA ILE A 176 8.65 -6.95 -0.81
C ILE A 176 9.65 -6.12 -1.64
N PRO A 177 10.33 -6.72 -2.63
CA PRO A 177 10.99 -5.95 -3.67
C PRO A 177 9.99 -5.03 -4.39
N LEU A 178 10.43 -3.85 -4.81
CA LEU A 178 9.60 -2.94 -5.59
C LEU A 178 9.13 -3.64 -6.90
N PRO A 179 7.82 -3.85 -7.10
CA PRO A 179 7.31 -4.61 -8.23
C PRO A 179 7.46 -3.84 -9.53
N ARG A 180 7.93 -4.50 -10.59
CA ARG A 180 8.18 -3.85 -11.88
C ARG A 180 6.87 -3.59 -12.64
N PRO A 181 6.72 -2.44 -13.32
CA PRO A 181 5.54 -2.19 -14.13
C PRO A 181 5.46 -3.14 -15.32
N ALA A 182 4.23 -3.46 -15.74
CA ALA A 182 4.01 -4.18 -16.98
C ALA A 182 4.45 -3.33 -18.18
N ALA A 183 5.20 -3.95 -19.11
CA ALA A 183 5.86 -3.25 -20.23
C ALA A 183 4.89 -2.63 -21.27
N ASP A 184 3.61 -3.00 -21.22
CA ASP A 184 2.60 -2.70 -22.24
C ASP A 184 1.61 -1.58 -21.85
N ARG A 185 1.72 -0.99 -20.66
CA ARG A 185 0.76 0.02 -20.19
C ARG A 185 1.17 1.46 -20.55
N LEU A 186 0.18 2.23 -21.01
CA LEU A 186 0.30 3.68 -21.24
C LEU A 186 0.66 4.45 -19.97
N THR A 187 0.22 3.98 -18.81
CA THR A 187 0.63 4.48 -17.50
C THR A 187 1.32 3.31 -16.81
N PRO A 188 2.66 3.30 -16.71
CA PRO A 188 3.34 2.16 -16.12
C PRO A 188 2.89 2.03 -14.67
N SER A 189 2.30 0.90 -14.35
CA SER A 189 1.84 0.58 -13.00
C SER A 189 2.18 -0.85 -12.67
N ALA A 190 2.40 -1.11 -11.39
CA ALA A 190 2.60 -2.46 -10.89
C ALA A 190 1.69 -2.71 -9.69
N GLU A 191 1.04 -3.85 -9.69
CA GLU A 191 0.29 -4.32 -8.53
C GLU A 191 1.27 -4.83 -7.47
N PHE A 192 0.91 -4.62 -6.21
CA PHE A 192 1.64 -5.17 -5.07
C PHE A 192 0.70 -5.84 -4.09
N VAL A 193 1.21 -6.86 -3.43
CA VAL A 193 0.61 -7.49 -2.26
C VAL A 193 1.72 -7.72 -1.25
N ILE A 194 1.57 -7.18 -0.05
CA ILE A 194 2.47 -7.39 1.08
C ILE A 194 1.68 -8.14 2.13
N ASP A 195 2.06 -9.39 2.35
CA ASP A 195 1.55 -10.18 3.47
C ASP A 195 2.13 -9.66 4.78
N LEU A 196 1.33 -9.69 5.84
CA LEU A 196 1.82 -9.38 7.16
C LEU A 196 2.66 -10.52 7.72
N ASP A 197 3.77 -10.18 8.38
CA ASP A 197 4.63 -11.11 9.08
C ASP A 197 3.84 -11.85 10.17
N ALA A 198 4.15 -13.14 10.38
CA ALA A 198 3.44 -13.98 11.36
C ALA A 198 3.55 -13.50 12.82
N GLY A 199 4.40 -12.52 13.14
CA GLY A 199 4.51 -11.89 14.46
C GLY A 199 3.96 -10.46 14.51
N ALA A 200 3.35 -9.96 13.43
CA ALA A 200 2.79 -8.63 13.40
C ALA A 200 1.54 -8.57 14.31
N PHE A 201 1.59 -7.69 15.31
CA PHE A 201 0.45 -7.44 16.18
C PHE A 201 -0.43 -6.39 15.52
N VAL A 202 -1.56 -6.81 14.97
CA VAL A 202 -2.42 -5.96 14.14
C VAL A 202 -3.88 -6.04 14.55
N SER A 203 -4.58 -4.94 14.35
CA SER A 203 -6.02 -4.85 14.59
C SER A 203 -6.65 -3.89 13.61
N ASP A 204 -7.96 -4.02 13.43
CA ASP A 204 -8.72 -3.08 12.61
C ASP A 204 -8.61 -1.67 13.16
N GLY A 205 -8.55 -0.70 12.24
CA GLY A 205 -8.35 0.71 12.56
C GLY A 205 -6.90 1.13 12.76
N MET A 206 -5.93 0.21 12.89
CA MET A 206 -4.50 0.56 12.86
C MET A 206 -4.11 1.19 11.52
N MET A 207 -3.10 2.07 11.52
CA MET A 207 -2.63 2.75 10.32
C MET A 207 -1.60 1.88 9.59
N ALA A 208 -1.88 1.54 8.33
CA ALA A 208 -0.93 0.95 7.41
C ALA A 208 -0.27 2.04 6.57
N GLU A 209 1.06 1.99 6.47
CA GLU A 209 1.87 2.86 5.61
C GLU A 209 2.68 2.01 4.64
N ILE A 210 2.62 2.35 3.35
CA ILE A 210 3.50 1.81 2.33
C ILE A 210 4.67 2.76 2.18
N VAL A 211 5.86 2.24 2.48
CA VAL A 211 7.09 3.00 2.51
C VAL A 211 8.07 2.46 1.48
N LEU A 212 8.56 3.33 0.63
CA LEU A 212 9.66 3.04 -0.27
C LEU A 212 10.99 3.19 0.45
N LEU A 213 11.83 2.16 0.36
CA LEU A 213 13.23 2.18 0.78
C LEU A 213 14.12 2.04 -0.46
N MET A 214 14.99 3.02 -0.69
CA MET A 214 16.00 3.02 -1.77
C MET A 214 17.32 3.56 -1.24
N GLY A 215 18.29 2.66 -1.02
CA GLY A 215 19.51 3.00 -0.26
C GLY A 215 19.14 3.52 1.14
N ASP A 216 19.62 4.71 1.47
CA ASP A 216 19.30 5.39 2.75
C ASP A 216 18.01 6.24 2.69
N THR A 217 17.37 6.32 1.52
CA THR A 217 16.16 7.12 1.34
C THR A 217 14.93 6.33 1.74
N ARG A 218 14.18 6.86 2.72
CA ARG A 218 12.87 6.34 3.14
C ARG A 218 11.77 7.34 2.81
N ARG A 219 10.71 6.89 2.13
CA ARG A 219 9.57 7.74 1.76
C ARG A 219 8.23 7.03 1.93
N VAL A 220 7.27 7.67 2.57
CA VAL A 220 5.88 7.18 2.60
C VAL A 220 5.23 7.46 1.24
N LEU A 221 4.74 6.42 0.58
CA LEU A 221 4.06 6.51 -0.71
C LEU A 221 2.54 6.55 -0.58
N ALA A 222 1.99 5.85 0.41
CA ALA A 222 0.56 5.78 0.70
C ALA A 222 0.31 5.37 2.14
N HIS A 223 -0.88 5.66 2.64
CA HIS A 223 -1.35 5.18 3.93
C HIS A 223 -2.86 4.88 3.89
N SER A 224 -3.31 3.96 4.74
CA SER A 224 -4.72 3.60 4.91
C SER A 224 -4.93 3.00 6.30
N HIS A 225 -6.15 3.04 6.81
CA HIS A 225 -6.49 2.22 7.98
C HIS A 225 -6.76 0.77 7.56
N LEU A 226 -6.35 -0.19 8.40
CA LEU A 226 -6.74 -1.59 8.26
C LEU A 226 -8.25 -1.72 8.46
N ARG A 227 -8.90 -2.45 7.55
CA ARG A 227 -10.33 -2.77 7.61
C ARG A 227 -10.54 -4.19 7.16
N SER A 228 -10.79 -5.06 8.12
CA SER A 228 -10.97 -6.47 7.85
C SER A 228 -12.42 -6.80 7.54
N GLY A 229 -12.64 -7.47 6.42
CA GLY A 229 -13.96 -7.91 5.96
C GLY A 229 -14.32 -9.33 6.38
N PHE A 230 -13.75 -9.89 7.46
CA PHE A 230 -13.99 -11.30 7.79
C PHE A 230 -15.46 -11.58 8.07
N SER A 231 -15.89 -12.74 7.57
CA SER A 231 -17.19 -13.32 7.88
C SER A 231 -16.96 -14.67 8.53
N GLY A 232 -17.49 -14.85 9.74
CA GLY A 232 -17.28 -16.07 10.50
C GLY A 232 -18.09 -16.12 11.78
N ALA A 233 -18.41 -17.34 12.20
CA ALA A 233 -19.12 -17.60 13.44
C ALA A 233 -18.59 -18.87 14.11
N MET A 234 -18.58 -18.87 15.43
CA MET A 234 -18.54 -20.10 16.22
C MET A 234 -19.96 -20.69 16.22
N GLU A 235 -20.06 -21.95 15.80
CA GLU A 235 -21.36 -22.62 15.59
C GLU A 235 -21.64 -23.69 16.65
N ARG A 236 -20.60 -24.37 17.12
CA ARG A 236 -20.72 -25.39 18.16
C ARG A 236 -19.56 -25.28 19.13
N CYS A 237 -19.89 -25.23 20.41
CA CYS A 237 -18.93 -25.25 21.49
C CYS A 237 -19.40 -26.23 22.56
N THR A 238 -18.60 -27.26 22.84
CA THR A 238 -18.82 -28.22 23.94
C THR A 238 -17.54 -28.40 24.74
N GLU A 239 -17.60 -29.20 25.80
CA GLU A 239 -16.43 -29.56 26.61
C GLU A 239 -15.34 -30.31 25.82
N SER A 240 -15.61 -30.80 24.62
CA SER A 240 -14.66 -31.60 23.85
C SER A 240 -14.32 -31.03 22.47
N ILE A 241 -15.16 -30.15 21.93
CA ILE A 241 -15.01 -29.67 20.56
C ILE A 241 -15.49 -28.22 20.40
N VAL A 242 -14.77 -27.47 19.57
CA VAL A 242 -15.16 -26.16 19.06
C VAL A 242 -15.20 -26.23 17.54
N THR A 243 -16.31 -25.85 16.92
CA THR A 243 -16.43 -25.76 15.46
C THR A 243 -17.06 -24.46 15.04
N GLY A 244 -16.77 -24.06 13.82
CA GLY A 244 -17.37 -22.91 13.19
C GLY A 244 -16.84 -22.73 11.78
N PHE A 245 -16.97 -21.50 11.28
CA PHE A 245 -16.34 -21.08 10.05
C PHE A 245 -15.78 -19.68 10.18
N VAL A 246 -14.77 -19.37 9.37
CA VAL A 246 -14.33 -18.01 9.12
C VAL A 246 -13.69 -17.94 7.75
N CYS A 247 -13.99 -16.87 7.02
CA CYS A 247 -13.40 -16.58 5.73
C CYS A 247 -13.04 -15.11 5.62
N ASN A 248 -12.07 -14.82 4.75
CA ASN A 248 -11.84 -13.48 4.24
C ASN A 248 -12.44 -13.44 2.82
N PRO A 249 -13.54 -12.71 2.58
CA PRO A 249 -14.14 -12.60 1.24
C PRO A 249 -13.16 -12.06 0.20
N ASP A 250 -12.18 -11.26 0.63
CA ASP A 250 -11.15 -10.70 -0.23
C ASP A 250 -10.03 -11.69 -0.59
N LEU A 251 -9.89 -12.77 0.19
CA LEU A 251 -8.92 -13.85 0.00
C LEU A 251 -9.61 -15.22 0.12
N PRO A 252 -10.54 -15.54 -0.78
CA PRO A 252 -11.47 -16.67 -0.65
C PRO A 252 -10.80 -18.06 -0.66
N ARG A 253 -9.53 -18.12 -1.10
CA ARG A 253 -8.74 -19.35 -1.18
C ARG A 253 -7.68 -19.46 -0.09
N ARG A 254 -7.53 -18.44 0.76
CA ARG A 254 -6.53 -18.42 1.84
C ARG A 254 -7.22 -18.81 3.14
N PRO A 255 -6.80 -19.91 3.79
CA PRO A 255 -7.31 -20.26 5.10
C PRO A 255 -7.06 -19.14 6.12
N VAL A 256 -8.10 -18.79 6.87
CA VAL A 256 -7.97 -17.87 8.02
C VAL A 256 -7.56 -18.69 9.23
N LEU A 257 -6.56 -18.22 9.97
CA LEU A 257 -6.13 -18.87 11.21
C LEU A 257 -7.01 -18.38 12.37
N VAL A 258 -7.45 -19.32 13.20
CA VAL A 258 -8.30 -19.07 14.37
C VAL A 258 -7.57 -19.49 15.63
N ASP A 259 -7.42 -18.57 16.57
CA ASP A 259 -6.92 -18.83 17.91
C ASP A 259 -8.08 -19.21 18.83
N ILE A 260 -7.93 -20.33 19.52
CA ILE A 260 -8.88 -20.83 20.52
C ILE A 260 -8.33 -20.56 21.91
N PHE A 261 -9.15 -19.95 22.76
CA PHE A 261 -8.83 -19.69 24.16
C PHE A 261 -9.84 -20.35 25.09
N LEU A 262 -9.35 -20.84 26.22
CA LEU A 262 -10.15 -21.38 27.33
C LEU A 262 -9.85 -20.53 28.57
N ASN A 263 -10.86 -19.83 29.09
CA ASN A 263 -10.71 -18.88 30.20
C ASN A 263 -9.53 -17.92 29.98
N ASP A 264 -9.45 -17.33 28.78
CA ASP A 264 -8.38 -16.44 28.30
C ASP A 264 -7.00 -17.09 28.14
N ALA A 265 -6.84 -18.38 28.47
CA ALA A 265 -5.62 -19.12 28.20
C ALA A 265 -5.62 -19.67 26.77
N PHE A 266 -4.63 -19.27 25.97
CA PHE A 266 -4.41 -19.78 24.61
C PHE A 266 -4.30 -21.31 24.61
N GLN A 267 -5.03 -21.96 23.69
CA GLN A 267 -5.04 -23.41 23.54
C GLN A 267 -4.34 -23.84 22.25
N ALA A 268 -4.74 -23.25 21.11
CA ALA A 268 -4.20 -23.59 19.80
C ALA A 268 -4.57 -22.54 18.76
N THR A 269 -3.78 -22.50 17.67
CA THR A 269 -4.11 -21.85 16.41
C THR A 269 -4.49 -22.93 15.39
N ILE A 270 -5.64 -22.81 14.74
CA ILE A 270 -6.11 -23.78 13.74
C ILE A 270 -6.50 -23.10 12.43
N PRO A 271 -6.25 -23.73 11.27
CA PRO A 271 -6.71 -23.20 9.99
C PRO A 271 -8.19 -23.48 9.77
N ALA A 272 -8.89 -22.47 9.25
CA ALA A 272 -10.23 -22.60 8.68
C ALA A 272 -10.11 -23.02 7.20
N ASN A 273 -9.98 -24.32 6.97
CA ASN A 273 -9.79 -24.93 5.64
C ASN A 273 -10.65 -26.18 5.40
N LEU A 274 -11.59 -26.47 6.30
CA LEU A 274 -12.52 -27.59 6.14
C LEU A 274 -13.62 -27.21 5.15
N GLU A 275 -14.05 -28.19 4.35
CA GLU A 275 -15.10 -27.99 3.37
C GLU A 275 -16.46 -27.71 4.02
N ARG A 276 -17.17 -26.73 3.48
CA ARG A 276 -18.50 -26.30 3.89
C ARG A 276 -19.40 -26.14 2.67
N PRO A 277 -19.91 -27.25 2.11
CA PRO A 277 -20.75 -27.20 0.91
C PRO A 277 -22.05 -26.42 1.14
N ASP A 278 -22.54 -26.38 2.38
CA ASP A 278 -23.66 -25.56 2.82
C ASP A 278 -23.35 -24.05 2.71
N LEU A 279 -22.14 -23.63 3.10
CA LEU A 279 -21.71 -22.23 2.94
C LEU A 279 -21.36 -21.90 1.49
N ALA A 280 -20.76 -22.84 0.75
CA ALA A 280 -20.47 -22.67 -0.67
C ALA A 280 -21.73 -22.37 -1.51
N ALA A 281 -22.88 -22.92 -1.11
CA ALA A 281 -24.17 -22.69 -1.76
C ALA A 281 -24.74 -21.28 -1.51
N LEU A 282 -24.36 -20.63 -0.40
CA LEU A 282 -24.77 -19.27 -0.05
C LEU A 282 -23.76 -18.23 -0.57
N GLU A 283 -22.47 -18.51 -0.37
CA GLU A 283 -21.35 -17.65 -0.68
C GLU A 283 -20.24 -18.47 -1.34
N ALA A 284 -19.99 -18.22 -2.63
CA ALA A 284 -19.01 -18.99 -3.41
C ALA A 284 -17.59 -18.99 -2.82
N PHE A 285 -17.26 -18.01 -1.98
CA PHE A 285 -15.96 -17.89 -1.31
C PHE A 285 -15.86 -18.62 0.04
N ALA A 286 -16.97 -19.09 0.61
CA ALA A 286 -16.99 -19.69 1.95
C ALA A 286 -16.89 -21.23 1.94
N GLY A 287 -16.71 -21.84 0.76
CA GLY A 287 -16.75 -23.29 0.60
C GLY A 287 -15.62 -24.08 1.29
N GLN A 288 -14.52 -23.41 1.66
CA GLN A 288 -13.41 -23.99 2.43
C GLN A 288 -13.09 -23.14 3.66
N ALA A 289 -14.11 -22.73 4.39
CA ALA A 289 -14.01 -21.82 5.53
C ALA A 289 -14.23 -22.50 6.90
N GLY A 290 -14.48 -23.81 6.95
CA GLY A 290 -14.79 -24.51 8.18
C GLY A 290 -13.56 -24.73 9.06
N PHE A 291 -13.73 -24.71 10.38
CA PHE A 291 -12.68 -25.08 11.34
C PHE A 291 -13.22 -26.02 12.41
N GLN A 292 -12.33 -26.85 12.95
CA GLN A 292 -12.64 -27.75 14.06
C GLN A 292 -11.43 -27.88 15.00
N PHE A 293 -11.64 -27.57 16.27
CA PHE A 293 -10.69 -27.82 17.35
C PHE A 293 -11.24 -28.91 18.29
N ARG A 294 -10.42 -29.91 18.62
CA ARG A 294 -10.72 -30.87 19.68
C ARG A 294 -9.79 -30.66 20.85
N PHE A 295 -10.35 -30.51 22.05
CA PHE A 295 -9.52 -30.40 23.24
C PHE A 295 -8.77 -31.72 23.48
N PRO A 296 -7.49 -31.68 23.89
CA PRO A 296 -6.73 -32.90 24.19
C PRO A 296 -7.36 -33.75 25.31
N ARG A 297 -8.10 -33.10 26.21
CA ARG A 297 -8.92 -33.70 27.24
C ARG A 297 -10.23 -32.93 27.34
N PRO A 298 -11.36 -33.56 27.68
CA PRO A 298 -12.58 -32.84 27.96
C PRO A 298 -12.34 -31.72 28.99
N VAL A 299 -12.81 -30.52 28.67
CA VAL A 299 -12.74 -29.35 29.53
C VAL A 299 -13.46 -29.65 30.84
N HIS A 300 -12.79 -29.40 31.95
CA HIS A 300 -13.40 -29.56 33.26
C HIS A 300 -14.46 -28.47 33.46
N LEU A 301 -15.68 -28.89 33.82
CA LEU A 301 -16.82 -27.99 34.06
C LEU A 301 -17.15 -28.00 35.57
N PRO A 302 -16.60 -27.07 36.37
CA PRO A 302 -16.94 -26.96 37.77
C PRO A 302 -18.41 -26.58 37.92
N LEU A 303 -19.09 -27.08 38.97
CA LEU A 303 -20.49 -26.74 39.23
C LEU A 303 -20.70 -25.26 39.61
N SER A 304 -19.63 -24.54 39.97
CA SER A 304 -19.69 -23.17 40.51
C SER A 304 -18.95 -22.14 39.64
N MET A 305 -18.55 -22.48 38.43
CA MET A 305 -17.76 -21.59 37.57
C MET A 305 -18.20 -21.72 36.12
N ASP A 306 -18.46 -20.58 35.49
CA ASP A 306 -18.69 -20.51 34.06
C ASP A 306 -17.36 -20.73 33.32
N VAL A 307 -17.40 -21.59 32.31
CA VAL A 307 -16.25 -21.85 31.44
C VAL A 307 -16.40 -21.05 30.17
N LYS A 308 -15.47 -20.12 29.94
CA LYS A 308 -15.43 -19.26 28.75
C LYS A 308 -14.57 -19.89 27.68
N ILE A 309 -15.10 -20.03 26.47
CA ILE A 309 -14.32 -20.38 25.28
C ILE A 309 -14.48 -19.26 24.26
N SER A 310 -13.37 -18.73 23.76
CA SER A 310 -13.38 -17.71 22.71
C SER A 310 -12.60 -18.17 21.49
N ALA A 311 -13.07 -17.73 20.32
CA ALA A 311 -12.43 -17.95 19.04
C ALA A 311 -12.14 -16.59 18.42
N ARG A 312 -10.86 -16.33 18.13
CA ARG A 312 -10.36 -15.07 17.57
C ARG A 312 -9.63 -15.31 16.27
N ILE A 313 -9.59 -14.32 15.40
CA ILE A 313 -8.67 -14.37 14.26
C ILE A 313 -7.25 -14.23 14.78
N HIS A 314 -6.36 -15.11 14.32
CA HIS A 314 -4.98 -15.18 14.79
C HIS A 314 -4.27 -13.83 14.70
N ASN A 315 -3.48 -13.52 15.74
CA ASN A 315 -2.75 -12.25 15.92
C ASN A 315 -3.61 -10.99 15.99
N THR A 316 -4.91 -11.13 16.28
CA THR A 316 -5.82 -9.99 16.42
C THR A 316 -6.75 -10.14 17.61
N ASP A 317 -7.40 -9.03 17.96
CA ASP A 317 -8.46 -8.99 18.96
C ASP A 317 -9.86 -9.22 18.36
N LEU A 318 -9.96 -9.57 17.07
CA LEU A 318 -11.24 -9.78 16.41
C LEU A 318 -11.83 -11.14 16.81
N GLU A 319 -12.88 -11.11 17.62
CA GLU A 319 -13.66 -12.29 18.00
C GLU A 319 -14.66 -12.67 16.90
N LEU A 320 -14.83 -13.97 16.67
CA LEU A 320 -15.85 -14.48 15.75
C LEU A 320 -17.26 -14.20 16.28
N VAL A 321 -18.25 -14.16 15.40
CA VAL A 321 -19.66 -14.10 15.82
C VAL A 321 -19.97 -15.30 16.74
N ASN A 322 -20.75 -15.08 17.80
CA ASN A 322 -21.02 -16.03 18.88
C ASN A 322 -19.82 -16.40 19.76
N SER A 323 -18.69 -15.69 19.66
CA SER A 323 -17.63 -15.68 20.67
C SER A 323 -17.79 -14.45 21.60
N PRO A 324 -17.51 -14.58 22.91
CA PRO A 324 -17.19 -15.82 23.60
C PRO A 324 -18.44 -16.69 23.83
N TRP A 325 -18.23 -18.01 23.96
CA TRP A 325 -19.24 -18.99 24.35
C TRP A 325 -19.01 -19.44 25.78
N TRP A 326 -20.08 -19.43 26.57
CA TRP A 326 -20.06 -19.87 27.96
C TRP A 326 -20.67 -21.26 28.09
N ILE A 327 -19.88 -22.22 28.57
CA ILE A 327 -20.37 -23.56 28.90
C ILE A 327 -20.66 -23.59 30.40
N CYS A 328 -21.93 -23.38 30.75
CA CYS A 328 -22.41 -23.54 32.12
C CYS A 328 -22.90 -24.98 32.34
N ARG A 329 -22.76 -25.51 33.56
CA ARG A 329 -23.72 -26.48 34.08
C ARG A 329 -24.73 -25.73 34.94
N ALA A 330 -25.97 -25.67 34.50
CA ALA A 330 -27.06 -25.28 35.39
C ALA A 330 -27.18 -26.35 36.47
N VAL A 331 -26.80 -26.01 37.70
CA VAL A 331 -27.36 -26.66 38.89
C VAL A 331 -27.61 -25.59 39.94
N SER A 332 -28.76 -24.91 39.82
CA SER A 332 -29.41 -24.44 41.04
C SER A 332 -30.01 -25.67 41.71
N MET A 333 -29.26 -26.27 42.63
CA MET A 333 -29.89 -27.06 43.68
C MET A 333 -30.49 -26.04 44.65
N ALA A 334 -31.68 -25.53 44.31
CA ALA A 334 -32.53 -24.95 45.33
C ALA A 334 -32.80 -26.07 46.35
N ASP A 335 -32.26 -25.88 47.55
CA ASP A 335 -32.30 -26.74 48.74
C ASP A 335 -33.45 -27.77 48.80
N PRO A 336 -33.17 -29.09 48.81
CA PRO A 336 -34.13 -30.07 49.29
C PRO A 336 -34.47 -29.87 50.79
N LEU A 337 -33.65 -29.11 51.52
CA LEU A 337 -33.81 -28.86 52.96
C LEU A 337 -34.99 -27.94 53.32
N ARG A 338 -35.52 -27.14 52.38
CA ARG A 338 -36.72 -26.31 52.64
C ARG A 338 -38.06 -27.02 52.42
N ALA A 339 -38.06 -28.19 51.76
CA ALA A 339 -39.29 -28.98 51.60
C ALA A 339 -39.65 -29.79 52.86
N GLY A 340 -38.69 -30.05 53.75
CA GLY A 340 -38.92 -30.77 55.01
C GLY A 340 -39.49 -29.91 56.15
N GLU A 341 -39.16 -28.62 56.21
CA GLU A 341 -39.61 -27.73 57.30
C GLU A 341 -41.04 -27.21 57.11
N ALA A 342 -41.54 -27.12 55.87
CA ALA A 342 -42.92 -26.70 55.60
C ALA A 342 -43.96 -27.78 56.00
N ALA A 343 -43.59 -29.06 55.93
CA ALA A 343 -44.48 -30.16 56.34
C ALA A 343 -44.59 -30.32 57.86
N ALA A 344 -43.54 -29.96 58.62
CA ALA A 344 -43.55 -30.02 60.08
C ALA A 344 -44.31 -28.85 60.73
N SER A 345 -44.32 -27.67 60.09
CA SER A 345 -45.06 -26.50 60.59
C SER A 345 -46.58 -26.60 60.39
N SER A 346 -47.02 -27.25 59.30
CA SER A 346 -48.46 -27.41 59.02
C SER A 346 -49.15 -28.46 59.91
N ALA A 347 -48.43 -29.46 60.42
CA ALA A 347 -48.98 -30.48 61.33
C ALA A 347 -49.13 -29.99 62.78
N MET A 348 -48.48 -28.88 63.15
CA MET A 348 -48.51 -28.35 64.52
C MET A 348 -49.60 -27.28 64.73
N GLN A 349 -50.22 -26.77 63.66
CA GLN A 349 -51.32 -25.78 63.71
C GLN A 349 -52.73 -26.39 63.68
N GLU A 350 -52.89 -27.68 63.35
CA GLU A 350 -54.23 -28.33 63.31
C GLU A 350 -54.69 -28.97 64.63
N ASN A 351 -53.91 -28.88 65.72
CA ASN A 351 -54.27 -29.51 67.01
C ASN A 351 -54.75 -28.54 68.10
N TRP A 352 -55.03 -27.28 67.77
CA TRP A 352 -55.52 -26.25 68.71
C TRP A 352 -56.65 -25.38 68.10
N ALA A 353 -57.66 -26.02 67.50
CA ALA A 353 -58.93 -25.38 67.17
C ALA A 353 -60.11 -26.26 67.60
#